data_AF-A0A1Q9XRD0-F1
#
_entry.id   AF-A0A1Q9XRD0-F1
#
_cell.length_a   1.000
_cell.length_b   1.000
_cell.length_c   1.000
_cell.angle_alpha   90.00
_cell.angle_beta   90.00
_cell.angle_gamma   90.00
#
_symmetry.space_group_name_H-M   'P 1'
#
loop_
_entity.id
_entity.type
_entity.pdbx_description
1 polymer ?
#
loop_
_entity_poly.entity_id
_entity_poly.type
_entity_poly.pdbx_seq_one_letter_code
_entity_poly.pdbx_strand_id
1 'polypeptide(L)'
;MAFHPFLSIDERMPISLLEIHQRLISDGIVSSEASANATLVYAVKWMEGFPLDFAKSAVKVNRARLRKLGIDIAKPYGGQISPSSQRC
;
A
#
# COMPACT_ATOMS: atom_id res chain seq x y z
N MET A 1 -1.30 20.73 -37.51
CA MET A 1 -0.32 19.80 -36.93
C MET A 1 -0.57 19.69 -35.43
N ALA A 2 -0.66 18.45 -34.97
CA ALA A 2 -0.65 17.90 -33.61
C ALA A 2 -1.21 18.73 -32.41
N PHE A 3 -2.43 18.37 -32.00
CA PHE A 3 -2.81 18.37 -30.59
C PHE A 3 -1.93 17.34 -29.90
N HIS A 4 -1.03 17.76 -29.02
CA HIS A 4 -0.34 16.81 -28.13
C HIS A 4 -1.31 16.53 -26.99
N PRO A 5 -1.94 15.34 -26.90
CA PRO A 5 -2.60 14.97 -25.66
C PRO A 5 -1.50 14.97 -24.61
N PHE A 6 -1.52 15.96 -23.72
CA PHE A 6 -0.71 15.95 -22.51
C PHE A 6 -1.13 14.72 -21.74
N LEU A 7 -0.40 13.64 -22.02
CA LEU A 7 0.02 12.60 -21.11
C LEU A 7 -1.05 12.29 -20.05
N SER A 8 -1.90 11.31 -20.36
CA SER A 8 -2.59 10.52 -19.33
C SER A 8 -1.55 9.76 -18.53
N ILE A 9 -0.82 10.49 -17.69
CA ILE A 9 0.10 9.96 -16.72
C ILE A 9 -0.76 9.40 -15.59
N ASP A 10 -1.20 8.16 -15.79
CA ASP A 10 -1.45 7.11 -14.77
C ASP A 10 -0.30 6.91 -13.77
N GLU A 11 0.56 7.91 -13.50
CA GLU A 11 1.71 7.71 -12.59
C GLU A 11 1.21 7.85 -11.16
N ARG A 12 0.67 6.74 -10.64
CA ARG A 12 0.50 6.57 -9.20
C ARG A 12 1.88 6.65 -8.55
N MET A 13 2.20 7.85 -8.07
CA MET A 13 3.35 8.16 -7.23
C MET A 13 3.52 7.09 -6.13
N PRO A 14 4.77 6.71 -5.80
CA PRO A 14 5.01 5.78 -4.70
C PRO A 14 4.52 6.40 -3.39
N ILE A 15 3.50 5.77 -2.79
CA ILE A 15 2.97 6.18 -1.49
C ILE A 15 4.12 6.07 -0.49
N SER A 16 4.55 7.21 0.06
CA SER A 16 5.52 7.22 1.15
C SER A 16 4.91 6.59 2.41
N LEU A 17 5.72 6.00 3.28
CA LEU A 17 5.25 5.43 4.55
C LEU A 17 4.40 6.43 5.36
N LEU A 18 4.74 7.71 5.30
CA LEU A 18 4.01 8.79 5.97
C LEU A 18 2.61 8.99 5.37
N GLU A 19 2.46 8.85 4.05
CA GLU A 19 1.17 8.98 3.36
C GLU A 19 0.24 7.78 3.60
N ILE A 20 0.77 6.58 3.88
CA ILE A 20 -0.07 5.41 4.20
C ILE A 20 -0.98 5.74 5.38
N HIS A 21 -0.42 6.28 6.45
CA HIS A 21 -1.17 6.61 7.66
C HIS A 21 -2.29 7.62 7.36
N GLN A 22 -1.94 8.74 6.72
CA GLN A 22 -2.91 9.79 6.38
C GLN A 22 -4.02 9.26 5.47
N ARG A 23 -3.65 8.49 4.42
CA ARG A 23 -4.62 7.91 3.48
C ARG A 23 -5.57 6.91 4.13
N LEU A 24 -5.11 6.13 5.10
CA LEU A 24 -5.97 5.20 5.82
C LEU A 24 -7.14 5.92 6.53
N ILE A 25 -6.88 7.11 7.05
CA ILE A 25 -7.89 7.94 7.73
C ILE A 25 -8.70 8.75 6.71
N SER A 26 -8.05 9.48 5.79
CA SER A 26 -8.72 10.36 4.82
C SER A 26 -9.66 9.61 3.88
N ASP A 27 -9.27 8.40 3.46
CA ASP A 27 -10.05 7.58 2.52
C ASP A 27 -11.11 6.74 3.25
N GLY A 28 -11.25 6.91 4.58
CA GLY A 28 -12.21 6.18 5.40
C GLY A 28 -11.95 4.67 5.49
N ILE A 29 -10.71 4.23 5.25
CA ILE A 29 -10.34 2.80 5.31
C ILE A 29 -10.38 2.29 6.75
N VAL A 30 -10.01 3.14 7.70
CA VAL A 30 -10.12 2.89 9.15
C VAL A 30 -10.75 4.08 9.85
N SER A 31 -11.35 3.84 11.01
CA SER A 31 -12.05 4.86 11.80
C SER A 31 -11.24 5.45 12.94
N SER A 32 -10.02 4.95 13.19
CA SER A 32 -9.20 5.40 14.31
C SER A 32 -7.70 5.43 14.00
N GLU A 33 -7.03 6.41 14.58
CA GLU A 33 -5.57 6.58 14.58
C GLU A 33 -4.84 5.30 15.01
N ALA A 34 -5.31 4.64 16.07
CA ALA A 34 -4.74 3.38 16.53
C ALA A 34 -4.79 2.28 15.46
N SER A 35 -5.89 2.20 14.69
CA SER A 35 -6.02 1.24 13.59
C SER A 35 -5.12 1.60 12.41
N ALA A 36 -4.94 2.90 12.12
CA ALA A 36 -4.04 3.37 11.08
C ALA A 36 -2.59 3.03 11.44
N ASN A 37 -2.15 3.33 12.67
CA ASN A 37 -0.84 2.99 13.19
C ASN A 37 -0.56 1.49 13.17
N ALA A 38 -1.52 0.66 13.61
CA ALA A 38 -1.38 -0.79 13.53
C ALA A 38 -1.16 -1.25 12.08
N THR A 39 -1.91 -0.70 11.13
CA THR A 39 -1.79 -1.04 9.70
C THR A 39 -0.44 -0.59 9.12
N LEU A 40 0.04 0.60 9.50
CA LEU A 40 1.34 1.13 9.12
C LEU A 40 2.48 0.23 9.58
N VAL A 41 2.43 -0.28 10.81
CA VAL A 41 3.46 -1.20 11.34
C VAL A 41 3.59 -2.45 10.48
N TYR A 42 2.50 -3.00 9.93
CA TYR A 42 2.59 -4.14 9.02
C TYR A 42 3.21 -3.77 7.67
N ALA A 43 2.97 -2.55 7.16
CA ALA A 43 3.64 -2.06 5.97
C ALA A 43 5.15 -1.89 6.20
N VAL A 44 5.57 -1.27 7.31
CA VAL A 44 6.98 -1.12 7.70
C VAL A 44 7.66 -2.49 7.78
N LYS A 45 7.08 -3.42 8.54
CA LYS A 45 7.62 -4.78 8.69
C LYS A 45 7.81 -5.48 7.35
N TRP A 46 6.84 -5.35 6.45
CA TRP A 46 6.95 -5.91 5.11
C TRP A 46 8.10 -5.28 4.30
N MET A 47 8.25 -3.96 4.36
CA MET A 47 9.32 -3.23 3.66
C MET A 47 10.72 -3.58 4.18
N GLU A 48 10.85 -3.78 5.49
CA GLU A 48 12.09 -4.20 6.15
C GLU A 48 12.36 -5.71 5.99
N GLY A 49 11.45 -6.46 5.36
CA GLY A 49 11.61 -7.90 5.13
C GLY A 49 11.33 -8.78 6.35
N PHE A 50 10.68 -8.25 7.39
CA PHE A 50 10.29 -9.06 8.55
C PHE A 50 9.27 -10.14 8.15
N PRO A 51 9.39 -11.35 8.70
CA PRO A 51 8.44 -12.43 8.42
C PRO A 51 7.04 -12.07 8.92
N LEU A 52 6.05 -12.23 8.05
CA LEU A 52 4.64 -12.05 8.36
C LEU A 52 3.91 -13.39 8.34
N ASP A 53 3.17 -13.66 9.41
CA ASP A 53 2.36 -14.88 9.53
C ASP A 53 0.97 -14.66 8.92
N PHE A 54 0.79 -15.06 7.66
CA PHE A 54 -0.47 -14.93 6.93
C PHE A 54 -1.61 -15.83 7.45
N ALA A 55 -1.36 -16.74 8.40
CA ALA A 55 -2.42 -17.47 9.06
C ALA A 55 -3.19 -16.57 10.05
N LYS A 56 -2.52 -15.59 10.66
CA LYS A 56 -3.11 -14.70 11.67
C LYS A 56 -4.17 -13.77 11.09
N SER A 57 -5.29 -13.66 11.80
CA SER A 57 -6.40 -12.75 11.45
C SER A 57 -5.92 -11.30 11.36
N ALA A 58 -5.06 -10.85 12.27
CA ALA A 58 -4.49 -9.50 12.26
C ALA A 58 -3.72 -9.20 10.95
N VAL A 59 -2.92 -10.15 10.46
CA VAL A 59 -2.18 -9.98 9.19
C VAL A 59 -3.17 -9.88 8.02
N LYS A 60 -4.21 -10.73 8.00
CA LYS A 60 -5.25 -10.70 6.96
C LYS A 60 -6.01 -9.36 6.93
N VAL A 61 -6.39 -8.85 8.10
CA VAL A 61 -7.11 -7.57 8.23
C VAL A 61 -6.26 -6.40 7.74
N ASN A 62 -5.01 -6.31 8.21
CA ASN A 62 -4.13 -5.19 7.82
C ASN A 62 -3.73 -5.28 6.34
N ARG A 63 -3.51 -6.50 5.81
CA ARG A 63 -3.33 -6.71 4.37
C ARG A 63 -4.55 -6.22 3.57
N ALA A 64 -5.78 -6.52 4.00
CA ALA A 64 -6.98 -6.07 3.30
C ALA A 64 -7.08 -4.54 3.25
N ARG A 65 -6.69 -3.85 4.33
CA ARG A 65 -6.62 -2.37 4.37
C ARG A 65 -5.56 -1.83 3.40
N LEU A 66 -4.35 -2.39 3.43
CA LEU A 66 -3.26 -1.99 2.54
C LEU A 66 -3.58 -2.22 1.06
N ARG A 67 -4.35 -3.27 0.72
CA ARG A 67 -4.80 -3.52 -0.65
C ARG A 67 -5.73 -2.43 -1.18
N LYS A 68 -6.50 -1.75 -0.32
CA LYS A 68 -7.29 -0.57 -0.71
C LYS A 68 -6.41 0.61 -1.14
N LEU A 69 -5.17 0.67 -0.64
CA LEU A 69 -4.15 1.63 -1.05
C LEU A 69 -3.26 1.12 -2.19
N GLY A 70 -3.54 -0.05 -2.76
CA GLY A 70 -2.72 -0.67 -3.82
C GLY A 70 -1.48 -1.40 -3.33
N ILE A 71 -1.30 -1.60 -2.02
CA ILE A 71 -0.16 -2.29 -1.42
C ILE A 71 -0.55 -3.74 -1.06
N ASP A 72 0.22 -4.73 -1.50
CA ASP A 72 -0.03 -6.14 -1.15
C ASP A 72 1.20 -6.78 -0.49
N ILE A 73 1.17 -6.82 0.86
CA ILE A 73 2.26 -7.34 1.69
C ILE A 73 2.50 -8.85 1.56
N ALA A 74 1.66 -9.58 0.82
CA ALA A 74 1.90 -10.99 0.49
C ALA A 74 2.81 -11.19 -0.73
N LYS A 75 3.10 -10.12 -1.48
CA LYS A 75 4.05 -10.15 -2.59
C LYS A 75 5.44 -9.78 -2.07
N PRO A 76 6.52 -10.27 -2.70
CA PRO A 76 7.87 -9.81 -2.38
C PRO A 76 7.94 -8.29 -2.43
N TYR A 77 8.66 -7.69 -1.49
CA TYR A 77 8.93 -6.25 -1.55
C TYR A 77 9.76 -5.97 -2.79
N GLY A 78 9.14 -5.36 -3.80
CA GLY A 78 9.74 -5.17 -5.11
C GLY A 78 10.83 -4.09 -5.16
N GLY A 79 11.05 -3.36 -4.06
CA GLY A 79 11.87 -2.15 -4.05
C GLY A 79 11.27 -1.12 -5.00
N GLN A 80 10.48 -0.19 -4.45
CA GLN A 80 9.56 0.76 -5.12
C GLN A 80 8.12 0.26 -5.13
N ILE A 81 7.28 0.96 -4.36
CA ILE A 81 5.81 0.82 -4.42
C ILE A 81 5.36 1.53 -5.71
N SER A 82 5.31 0.79 -6.82
CA SER A 82 4.62 1.15 -8.06
C SER A 82 3.63 0.04 -8.39
N PRO A 83 2.41 0.34 -8.91
CA PRO A 83 1.35 -0.64 -8.96
C PRO A 83 1.60 -1.68 -10.05
N SER A 84 1.32 -2.92 -9.66
CA SER A 84 0.92 -4.04 -10.52
C SER A 84 1.98 -4.75 -11.37
N SER A 85 2.20 -5.99 -10.92
CA SER A 85 2.40 -7.19 -11.72
C SER A 85 3.59 -7.21 -12.67
N GLN A 86 4.68 -7.83 -12.20
CA GLN A 86 5.29 -8.88 -13.00
C GLN A 86 4.23 -9.97 -13.25
N ARG A 87 3.52 -9.84 -14.38
CA ARG A 87 3.14 -11.01 -15.17
C ARG A 87 4.38 -11.35 -15.98
N CYS A 88 4.96 -12.51 -15.71
CA CYS A 88 5.45 -13.33 -16.81
C CYS A 88 4.24 -13.96 -17.51
#